data_AF-Q23C56-F1
#
_entry.id   AF-Q23C56-F1
#
_cell.length_a   1.000
_cell.length_b   1.000
_cell.length_c   1.000
_cell.angle_alpha   90.00
_cell.angle_beta   90.00
_cell.angle_gamma   90.00
#
_symmetry.space_group_name_H-M   'P 1'
#
loop_
_entity.id
_entity.type
_entity.pdbx_description
1 polymer ?
#
loop_
_entity_poly.entity_id
_entity_poly.type
_entity_poly.pdbx_seq_one_letter_code
_entity_poly.pdbx_strand_id
1 'polypeptide(L)'
;MSASSDQSTFLDKVNEKLIEWQLGFEEPIFRLINSRRIQQGGIQNLPIQEQEYFTFETNTFKMEMFAAAFAIPINFFTIMYNREENKQVLKNMNKVRFYHYGALATLIPCVCAFGYSIYRRYCIDTPHEKALTSKYYSELKNFENN
;
A
#
# COMPACT_ATOMS: atom_id res chain seq x y z
N MET A 1 9.33 16.87 34.85
CA MET A 1 8.28 16.55 33.86
C MET A 1 8.97 16.49 32.50
N SER A 2 9.19 15.30 31.95
CA SER A 2 9.80 15.12 30.63
C SER A 2 8.71 15.38 29.59
N ALA A 3 8.81 16.51 28.90
CA ALA A 3 8.06 16.72 27.66
C ALA A 3 8.75 15.86 26.59
N SER A 4 8.24 14.65 26.35
CA SER A 4 8.63 13.87 25.18
C SER A 4 8.15 14.63 23.95
N SER A 5 9.08 15.29 23.26
CA SER A 5 8.82 15.94 21.98
C SER A 5 8.41 14.88 20.96
N ASP A 6 7.13 14.85 20.59
CA ASP A 6 6.62 14.10 19.44
C ASP A 6 7.25 14.64 18.15
N GLN A 7 8.45 14.16 17.84
CA GLN A 7 9.10 14.34 16.54
C GLN A 7 8.78 13.15 15.63
N SER A 8 7.49 12.79 15.49
CA SER A 8 7.07 11.88 14.42
C SER A 8 7.33 12.56 13.07
N THR A 9 8.11 11.95 12.19
CA THR A 9 8.38 12.53 10.88
C THR A 9 7.10 12.51 10.02
N PHE A 10 7.04 13.33 8.97
CA PHE A 10 5.92 13.30 8.00
C PHE A 10 5.71 11.89 7.42
N LEU A 11 6.80 11.17 7.14
CA LEU A 11 6.76 9.81 6.62
C LEU A 11 6.16 8.83 7.63
N ASP A 12 6.40 9.01 8.92
CA ASP A 12 5.79 8.16 9.97
C ASP A 12 4.27 8.36 10.00
N LYS A 13 3.80 9.61 9.89
CA LYS A 13 2.36 9.90 9.83
C LYS A 13 1.70 9.29 8.59
N VAL A 14 2.37 9.35 7.43
CA VAL A 14 1.89 8.71 6.21
C VAL A 14 1.83 7.19 6.38
N ASN A 15 2.88 6.59 6.97
CA ASN A 15 2.92 5.16 7.22
C ASN A 15 1.79 4.70 8.15
N GLU A 16 1.54 5.39 9.26
CA GLU A 16 0.46 5.05 10.17
C GLU A 16 -0.91 5.22 9.51
N LYS A 17 -1.10 6.25 8.67
CA LYS A 17 -2.36 6.42 7.94
C LYS A 17 -2.63 5.31 6.93
N LEU A 18 -1.57 4.84 6.25
CA LEU A 18 -1.68 3.70 5.33
C LEU A 18 -2.04 2.41 6.08
N ILE A 19 -1.43 2.16 7.24
CA ILE A 19 -1.78 1.00 8.07
C ILE A 19 -3.23 1.11 8.56
N GLU A 20 -3.67 2.29 9.00
CA GLU A 20 -5.06 2.54 9.41
C GLU A 20 -6.05 2.19 8.28
N TRP A 21 -5.77 2.61 7.04
CA TRP A 21 -6.58 2.25 5.89
C TRP A 21 -6.55 0.75 5.60
N GLN A 22 -5.36 0.12 5.70
CA GLN A 22 -5.18 -1.31 5.48
C GLN A 22 -6.04 -2.17 6.42
N LEU A 23 -6.20 -1.75 7.69
CA LEU A 23 -7.02 -2.49 8.68
C LEU A 23 -8.47 -2.71 8.25
N GLY A 24 -9.02 -1.82 7.42
CA GLY A 24 -10.38 -1.95 6.89
C GLY A 24 -10.55 -3.07 5.85
N PHE A 25 -9.46 -3.54 5.26
CA PHE A 25 -9.48 -4.47 4.13
C PHE A 25 -8.79 -5.82 4.43
N GLU A 26 -7.93 -5.89 5.46
CA GLU A 26 -7.15 -7.10 5.75
C GLU A 26 -7.82 -8.11 6.70
N GLU A 27 -7.23 -9.31 6.68
CA GLU A 27 -7.58 -10.42 7.54
C GLU A 27 -7.46 -10.11 9.05
N PRO A 28 -8.23 -10.83 9.90
CA PRO A 28 -8.20 -10.64 11.36
C PRO A 28 -6.79 -10.79 11.97
N ILE A 29 -5.93 -11.64 11.40
CA ILE A 29 -4.57 -11.86 11.88
C ILE A 29 -3.69 -10.62 11.75
N PHE A 30 -3.84 -9.85 10.67
CA PHE A 30 -3.14 -8.58 10.50
C PHE A 30 -3.57 -7.56 11.56
N ARG A 31 -4.88 -7.49 11.87
CA ARG A 31 -5.43 -6.60 12.89
C ARG A 31 -4.94 -6.97 14.29
N LEU A 32 -4.89 -8.27 14.60
CA LEU A 32 -4.36 -8.78 15.85
C LEU A 32 -2.89 -8.38 16.02
N ILE A 33 -2.06 -8.62 15.01
CA ILE A 33 -0.62 -8.29 15.05
C ILE A 33 -0.43 -6.77 15.14
N ASN A 34 -1.23 -5.96 14.45
CA ASN A 34 -1.19 -4.50 14.59
C ASN A 34 -1.52 -4.05 16.02
N SER A 35 -2.52 -4.68 16.67
CA SER A 35 -2.86 -4.36 18.07
C SER A 35 -1.68 -4.64 19.01
N ARG A 36 -0.96 -5.75 18.78
CA ARG A 36 0.23 -6.11 19.55
C ARG A 36 1.40 -5.18 19.26
N ARG A 37 1.62 -4.78 18.00
CA ARG A 37 2.61 -3.76 17.61
C ARG A 37 2.43 -2.48 18.42
N ILE A 38 1.17 -2.02 18.57
CA ILE A 38 0.83 -0.83 19.35
C ILE A 38 1.10 -1.05 20.85
N GLN A 39 0.63 -2.18 21.41
CA GLN A 39 0.81 -2.51 22.83
C GLN A 39 2.28 -2.66 23.23
N GLN A 40 3.10 -3.22 22.35
CA GLN A 40 4.53 -3.43 22.59
C GLN A 40 5.39 -2.23 22.17
N GLY A 41 4.80 -1.16 21.66
CA GLY A 41 5.51 0.08 21.32
C GLY A 41 6.39 -0.01 20.07
N GLY A 42 6.08 -0.90 19.12
CA GLY A 42 6.78 -1.00 17.84
C GLY A 42 6.80 -2.40 17.23
N ILE A 43 7.10 -2.46 15.93
CA ILE A 43 7.20 -3.73 15.19
C ILE A 43 8.43 -4.53 15.64
N GLN A 44 9.53 -3.85 15.94
CA GLN A 44 10.80 -4.43 16.35
C GLN A 44 10.73 -5.22 17.67
N ASN A 45 9.69 -4.99 18.47
CA ASN A 45 9.49 -5.66 19.75
C ASN A 45 8.69 -6.97 19.63
N LEU A 46 8.06 -7.22 18.47
CA LEU A 46 7.31 -8.44 18.20
C LEU A 46 8.24 -9.62 17.88
N PRO A 47 7.78 -10.88 17.99
CA PRO A 47 8.53 -12.02 17.49
C PRO A 47 8.83 -11.90 15.98
N ILE A 48 10.00 -12.39 15.54
CA ILE A 48 10.47 -12.28 14.14
C ILE A 48 9.41 -12.72 13.11
N GLN A 49 8.70 -13.81 13.38
CA GLN A 49 7.64 -14.32 12.50
C GLN A 49 6.50 -13.30 12.29
N GLU A 50 6.10 -12.59 13.35
CA GLU A 50 5.08 -11.55 13.26
C GLU A 50 5.61 -10.32 12.54
N GLN A 51 6.88 -9.98 12.75
CA GLN A 51 7.53 -8.88 12.04
C GLN A 51 7.56 -9.12 10.53
N GLU A 52 7.95 -10.32 10.12
CA GLU A 52 8.06 -10.71 8.71
C GLU A 52 6.68 -10.74 8.04
N TYR A 53 5.69 -11.34 8.67
CA TYR A 53 4.31 -11.34 8.19
C TYR A 53 3.77 -9.90 8.03
N PHE A 54 3.86 -9.09 9.09
CA PHE A 54 3.31 -7.74 9.09
C PHE A 54 4.01 -6.83 8.09
N THR A 55 5.33 -6.96 7.96
CA THR A 55 6.13 -6.21 6.99
C THR A 55 5.81 -6.63 5.56
N PHE A 56 5.62 -7.93 5.32
CA PHE A 56 5.23 -8.44 4.01
C PHE A 56 3.91 -7.81 3.57
N GLU A 57 2.87 -7.90 4.40
CA GLU A 57 1.53 -7.35 4.14
C GLU A 57 1.55 -5.83 3.98
N THR A 58 2.18 -5.13 4.92
CA THR A 58 2.26 -3.66 4.89
C THR A 58 2.97 -3.16 3.62
N ASN A 59 4.04 -3.83 3.19
CA ASN A 59 4.75 -3.44 1.97
C ASN A 59 3.96 -3.76 0.72
N THR A 60 3.22 -4.87 0.69
CA THR A 60 2.31 -5.21 -0.42
C THR A 60 1.25 -4.13 -0.57
N PHE A 61 0.56 -3.79 0.52
CA PHE A 61 -0.48 -2.75 0.52
C PHE A 61 0.06 -1.37 0.15
N LYS A 62 1.23 -0.98 0.67
CA LYS A 62 1.89 0.28 0.27
C LYS A 62 2.13 0.33 -1.23
N MET A 63 2.60 -0.77 -1.82
CA MET A 63 2.85 -0.84 -3.25
C MET A 63 1.54 -0.70 -4.06
N GLU A 64 0.44 -1.31 -3.61
CA GLU A 64 -0.89 -1.14 -4.20
C GLU A 64 -1.34 0.32 -4.17
N MET A 65 -1.27 0.94 -2.99
CA MET A 65 -1.71 2.31 -2.77
C MET A 65 -0.87 3.33 -3.55
N PHE A 66 0.46 3.20 -3.55
CA PHE A 66 1.32 4.08 -4.33
C PHE A 66 1.09 3.88 -5.83
N ALA A 67 1.01 2.64 -6.31
CA ALA A 67 0.74 2.39 -7.72
C ALA A 67 -0.60 3.01 -8.16
N ALA A 68 -1.66 2.87 -7.36
CA ALA A 68 -2.96 3.49 -7.64
C ALA A 68 -2.89 5.03 -7.59
N ALA A 69 -2.24 5.60 -6.56
CA ALA A 69 -2.12 7.04 -6.36
C ALA A 69 -1.36 7.74 -7.49
N PHE A 70 -0.39 7.07 -8.12
CA PHE A 70 0.32 7.60 -9.29
C PHE A 70 -0.41 7.30 -10.60
N ALA A 71 -0.98 6.09 -10.77
CA ALA A 71 -1.62 5.71 -12.02
C ALA A 71 -2.90 6.51 -12.30
N ILE A 72 -3.75 6.74 -11.30
CA ILE A 72 -5.07 7.37 -11.48
C ILE A 72 -4.93 8.82 -11.98
N PRO A 73 -4.18 9.73 -11.33
CA PRO A 73 -4.05 11.11 -11.79
C PRO A 73 -3.39 11.20 -13.17
N ILE A 74 -2.36 10.40 -13.43
CA ILE A 74 -1.64 10.43 -14.71
C ILE A 74 -2.54 9.96 -15.84
N ASN A 75 -3.32 8.90 -15.61
CA ASN A 75 -4.29 8.44 -16.60
C ASN A 75 -5.39 9.48 -16.83
N PHE A 76 -5.91 10.12 -15.76
CA PHE A 76 -6.88 11.21 -15.88
C PHE A 76 -6.35 12.38 -16.72
N PHE A 77 -5.15 12.88 -16.42
CA PHE A 77 -4.54 13.98 -17.18
C PHE A 77 -4.27 13.60 -18.63
N THR A 78 -3.84 12.35 -18.88
CA THR A 78 -3.62 11.86 -20.24
C THR A 78 -4.93 11.81 -21.05
N ILE A 79 -6.02 11.33 -20.45
CA ILE A 79 -7.34 11.30 -21.10
C ILE A 79 -7.84 12.72 -21.39
N MET A 80 -7.74 13.62 -20.40
CA MET A 80 -8.17 15.02 -20.55
C MET A 80 -7.37 15.73 -21.64
N TYR A 81 -6.04 15.59 -21.63
CA TYR A 81 -5.16 16.17 -22.62
C TYR A 81 -5.45 15.64 -24.05
N ASN A 82 -5.60 14.32 -24.20
CA ASN A 82 -5.98 13.74 -25.49
C ASN A 82 -7.34 14.25 -25.99
N ARG A 83 -8.30 14.46 -25.08
CA ARG A 83 -9.61 15.01 -25.43
C ARG A 83 -9.53 16.47 -25.88
N GLU A 84 -8.66 17.27 -25.28
CA GLU A 84 -8.44 18.67 -25.66
C GLU A 84 -7.73 18.79 -27.00
N GLU A 85 -6.65 18.04 -27.22
CA GLU A 85 -5.89 18.04 -28.48
C GLU A 85 -6.72 17.52 -29.66
N ASN A 86 -7.62 16.57 -29.44
CA ASN A 86 -8.53 16.09 -30.49
C ASN A 86 -9.56 17.12 -30.96
N LYS A 87 -9.78 18.20 -30.20
CA LYS A 87 -10.65 19.32 -30.59
C LYS A 87 -9.92 20.41 -31.37
N GLN A 88 -8.59 20.39 -31.41
CA GLN A 88 -7.81 21.42 -32.10
C GLN A 88 -7.65 21.10 -33.59
N VAL A 89 -7.83 22.12 -34.44
CA VAL A 89 -7.69 22.02 -35.91
C VAL A 89 -6.23 21.79 -36.33
N LEU A 90 -5.28 22.34 -35.56
CA LEU A 90 -3.83 22.14 -35.75
C LEU A 90 -3.23 21.56 -34.48
N LYS A 91 -2.79 20.30 -34.53
CA LYS A 91 -2.21 19.58 -33.39
C LYS A 91 -0.70 19.82 -33.32
N ASN A 92 -0.19 20.21 -32.14
CA ASN A 92 1.25 20.25 -31.92
C ASN A 92 1.75 18.83 -31.59
N MET A 93 2.07 18.06 -32.62
CA MET A 93 2.45 16.65 -32.49
C MET A 93 3.66 16.41 -31.57
N ASN A 94 4.60 17.36 -31.45
CA ASN A 94 5.76 17.23 -30.58
C ASN A 94 5.38 17.33 -29.10
N LYS A 95 4.50 18.28 -28.76
CA LYS A 95 3.97 18.45 -27.41
C LYS A 95 3.16 17.21 -27.00
N VAL A 96 2.29 16.72 -27.90
CA VAL A 96 1.49 15.51 -27.67
C VAL A 96 2.38 14.30 -27.40
N ARG A 97 3.42 14.09 -28.20
CA ARG A 97 4.38 13.01 -28.00
C ARG A 97 5.08 13.10 -26.65
N PHE A 98 5.53 14.29 -26.23
CA PHE A 98 6.18 14.48 -24.94
C PHE A 98 5.29 14.06 -23.77
N TYR A 99 4.04 14.53 -23.72
CA TYR A 99 3.09 14.14 -22.66
C TYR A 99 2.73 12.66 -22.73
N HIS A 100 2.58 12.10 -23.93
CA HIS A 100 2.27 10.69 -24.08
C HIS A 100 3.42 9.79 -23.61
N TYR A 101 4.66 10.10 -23.99
CA TYR A 101 5.84 9.36 -23.52
C TYR A 101 6.07 9.56 -22.02
N GLY A 102 5.85 10.77 -21.50
CA GLY A 102 5.90 11.02 -20.06
C GLY A 102 4.88 10.19 -19.29
N ALA A 103 3.63 10.14 -19.77
CA ALA A 103 2.58 9.31 -19.18
C ALA A 103 2.94 7.82 -19.24
N LEU A 104 3.40 7.30 -20.38
CA LEU A 104 3.82 5.91 -20.52
C LEU A 104 4.99 5.55 -19.59
N ALA A 105 5.98 6.44 -19.48
CA ALA A 105 7.15 6.24 -18.63
C ALA A 105 6.78 6.12 -17.14
N THR A 106 5.67 6.71 -16.70
CA THR A 106 5.19 6.58 -15.33
C THR A 106 4.12 5.50 -15.16
N LEU A 107 3.20 5.35 -16.11
CA LEU A 107 2.11 4.36 -16.04
C LEU A 107 2.63 2.93 -16.08
N ILE A 108 3.62 2.63 -16.92
CA ILE A 108 4.17 1.26 -17.04
C ILE A 108 4.74 0.78 -15.70
N PRO A 109 5.64 1.51 -15.01
CA PRO A 109 6.09 1.14 -13.67
C PRO A 109 4.96 0.96 -12.66
N CYS A 110 3.95 1.83 -12.66
CA CYS A 110 2.82 1.72 -11.74
C CYS A 110 2.00 0.44 -11.98
N VAL A 111 1.70 0.12 -13.25
CA VAL A 111 0.99 -1.11 -13.61
C VAL A 111 1.81 -2.34 -13.25
N CYS A 112 3.12 -2.32 -13.48
CA CYS A 112 4.01 -3.42 -13.07
C CYS A 112 4.05 -3.58 -11.55
N ALA A 113 4.15 -2.48 -10.79
CA ALA A 113 4.15 -2.50 -9.33
C ALA A 113 2.82 -3.04 -8.78
N PHE A 114 1.68 -2.61 -9.34
CA PHE A 114 0.37 -3.11 -8.97
C PHE A 114 0.17 -4.59 -9.36
N GLY A 115 0.63 -4.99 -10.55
CA GLY A 115 0.61 -6.39 -10.96
C GLY A 115 1.46 -7.27 -10.03
N TYR A 116 2.63 -6.77 -9.61
CA TYR A 116 3.49 -7.47 -8.67
C TYR A 116 2.89 -7.54 -7.27
N SER A 117 2.12 -6.55 -6.81
CA SER A 117 1.47 -6.62 -5.49
C SER A 117 0.35 -7.65 -5.48
N ILE A 118 -0.45 -7.71 -6.55
CA ILE A 118 -1.46 -8.77 -6.74
C ILE A 118 -0.79 -10.14 -6.76
N TYR A 119 0.31 -10.29 -7.51
CA TYR A 119 1.09 -11.53 -7.53
C TYR A 119 1.58 -11.89 -6.12
N ARG A 120 2.09 -10.93 -5.35
CA ARG A 120 2.53 -11.16 -3.96
C ARG A 120 1.39 -11.57 -3.03
N ARG A 121 0.18 -11.02 -3.21
CA ARG A 121 -0.98 -11.30 -2.36
C ARG A 121 -1.62 -12.66 -2.65
N TYR A 122 -1.70 -13.06 -3.92
CA TYR A 122 -2.49 -14.22 -4.32
C TYR A 122 -1.67 -15.40 -4.86
N CYS A 123 -0.41 -15.18 -5.23
CA CYS A 123 0.41 -16.22 -5.86
C CYS A 123 1.68 -16.56 -5.08
N ILE A 124 2.08 -15.72 -4.11
CA ILE A 124 3.20 -16.02 -3.20
C ILE A 124 2.60 -16.40 -1.85
N ASP A 125 3.06 -17.50 -1.27
CA ASP A 125 2.71 -17.87 0.10
C ASP A 125 3.18 -16.77 1.07
N THR A 126 2.24 -16.14 1.78
CA THR A 126 2.55 -15.14 2.79
C THR A 126 3.39 -15.78 3.91
N PRO A 127 4.56 -15.20 4.26
CA PRO A 127 5.47 -15.81 5.21
C PRO A 127 4.79 -15.96 6.57
N HIS A 128 4.91 -17.16 7.13
CA HIS A 128 4.41 -17.53 8.47
C HIS A 128 2.90 -17.41 8.71
N GLU A 129 2.10 -17.02 7.71
CA GLU A 129 0.66 -16.82 7.86
C GLU A 129 -0.05 -18.05 8.46
N LYS A 130 0.08 -19.23 7.84
CA LYS A 130 -0.53 -20.48 8.35
C LYS A 130 -0.08 -20.82 9.77
N ALA A 131 1.19 -20.57 10.09
CA ALA A 131 1.75 -20.86 11.41
C ALA A 131 1.21 -19.89 12.47
N LEU A 132 1.11 -18.59 12.15
CA LEU A 132 0.58 -17.56 13.03
C LEU A 132 -0.92 -17.69 13.22
N THR A 133 -1.67 -17.99 12.16
CA THR A 133 -3.12 -18.26 12.22
C THR A 133 -3.43 -19.48 13.10
N SER A 134 -2.63 -20.54 12.98
CA SER A 134 -2.75 -21.71 13.86
C SER A 134 -2.41 -21.37 15.31
N LYS A 135 -1.31 -20.63 15.53
CA LYS A 135 -0.86 -20.20 16.86
C LYS A 135 -1.87 -19.32 17.58
N TYR A 136 -2.56 -18.43 16.87
CA TYR A 136 -3.49 -17.45 17.44
C TYR A 136 -4.96 -17.78 17.19
N TYR A 137 -5.27 -19.02 16.79
CA TYR A 137 -6.63 -19.44 16.42
C TYR A 137 -7.71 -19.05 17.43
N SER A 138 -7.46 -19.21 18.74
CA SER A 138 -8.40 -18.84 19.80
C SER A 138 -8.59 -17.32 19.95
N GLU A 139 -7.52 -16.53 19.77
CA GLU A 139 -7.57 -15.08 19.80
C GLU A 139 -8.33 -14.54 18.57
N LEU A 140 -8.07 -15.10 17.39
CA LEU A 140 -8.71 -14.72 16.13
C LEU A 140 -10.23 -14.96 16.15
N LYS A 141 -10.67 -16.07 16.74
CA LYS A 141 -12.11 -16.38 16.87
C LYS A 141 -12.88 -15.34 17.67
N ASN A 142 -12.22 -14.63 18.60
CA ASN A 142 -12.83 -13.54 19.37
C ASN A 142 -12.83 -12.20 18.59
N PHE A 143 -11.94 -12.04 17.61
CA PHE A 143 -11.89 -10.89 16.72
C PHE A 143 -12.90 -10.96 15.58
N GLU A 144 -13.29 -12.16 15.14
CA GLU A 144 -14.31 -12.34 14.08
C GLU A 144 -15.75 -12.13 14.57
N ASN A 145 -15.99 -12.23 15.88
CA ASN A 145 -17.32 -12.09 16.49
C ASN A 145 -17.63 -10.65 16.98
N ASN A 146 -16.76 -9.68 16.71
CA ASN A 146 -16.92 -8.25 17.01
C ASN A 146 -16.83 -7.43 15.73
#